data_AF-A0A8T3YEK9-F1
#
_entry.id   AF-A0A8T3YEK9-F1
#
_cell.length_a   1.000
_cell.length_b   1.000
_cell.length_c   1.000
_cell.angle_alpha   90.00
_cell.angle_beta   90.00
_cell.angle_gamma   90.00
#
_symmetry.space_group_name_H-M   'P 1'
#
loop_
_entity.id
_entity.type
_entity.pdbx_description
1 polymer ?
#
loop_
_entity_poly.entity_id
_entity_poly.type
_entity_poly.pdbx_seq_one_letter_code
_entity_poly.pdbx_strand_id
1 'polypeptide(L)'
;MKNKIVLLGLLVIAIVLVSGCTQSNSLTITSPTEGQEVAGPDVTIKLSTNLKVVAPSDKNVQGEGHFHLYVDGGTYIPVSTNSYTIKGLSAGEHTVKVELHANDHSLLGIEKTVKFKVKATAVPLSQAAKGTSLLDTISGEGNKPVPTNVEAPPSLPTGKFIGK
;
A
#
# COMPACT_ATOMS: atom_id res chain seq x y z
N MET A 1 -76.44 22.53 39.55
CA MET A 1 -76.46 22.98 38.14
C MET A 1 -75.00 23.05 37.68
N LYS A 2 -74.49 22.00 37.04
CA LYS A 2 -74.29 21.83 35.58
C LYS A 2 -72.94 22.41 35.07
N ASN A 3 -71.96 21.49 34.92
CA ASN A 3 -70.92 21.28 33.89
C ASN A 3 -70.37 22.51 33.11
N LYS A 4 -69.11 22.57 32.68
CA LYS A 4 -68.48 21.65 31.71
C LYS A 4 -66.95 21.82 31.68
N ILE A 5 -66.28 20.67 31.57
CA ILE A 5 -64.90 20.49 31.11
C ILE A 5 -64.74 21.17 29.73
N VAL A 6 -63.72 22.01 29.56
CA VAL A 6 -63.20 22.36 28.23
C VAL A 6 -61.79 21.80 28.12
N LEU A 7 -61.72 20.78 27.26
CA LEU A 7 -60.55 20.03 26.85
C LEU A 7 -59.82 20.78 25.72
N LEU A 8 -58.58 20.39 25.47
CA LEU A 8 -57.77 20.62 24.26
C LEU A 8 -56.95 21.91 24.14
N GLY A 9 -55.74 21.82 24.68
CA GLY A 9 -54.55 22.45 24.10
C GLY A 9 -53.40 21.46 24.15
N LEU A 10 -53.57 20.26 23.56
CA LEU A 10 -52.48 19.31 23.42
C LEU A 10 -51.47 19.94 22.47
N LEU A 11 -50.43 20.53 23.03
CA LEU A 11 -49.24 20.99 22.32
C LEU A 11 -48.63 19.76 21.65
N VAL A 12 -49.00 19.51 20.39
CA VAL A 12 -48.35 18.54 19.53
C VAL A 12 -46.95 19.10 19.26
N ILE A 13 -46.03 18.87 20.21
CA ILE A 13 -44.61 18.94 19.93
C ILE A 13 -44.36 17.81 18.93
N ALA A 14 -44.36 18.15 17.65
CA ALA A 14 -43.74 17.33 16.62
C ALA A 14 -42.24 17.34 16.93
N ILE A 15 -41.79 16.47 17.84
CA ILE A 15 -40.41 16.03 17.90
C ILE A 15 -40.19 15.29 16.59
N VAL A 16 -39.75 16.04 15.58
CA VAL A 16 -39.13 15.49 14.39
C VAL A 16 -37.84 14.85 14.88
N LEU A 17 -37.92 13.56 15.20
CA LEU A 17 -36.74 12.72 15.34
C LEU A 17 -36.10 12.72 13.95
N VAL A 18 -35.14 13.62 13.73
CA VAL A 18 -34.23 13.55 12.59
C VAL A 18 -33.38 12.31 12.84
N SER A 19 -33.89 11.15 12.45
CA SER A 19 -33.15 9.89 12.43
C SER A 19 -32.07 10.04 11.37
N GLY A 20 -30.93 10.64 11.75
CA GLY A 20 -29.70 10.53 10.99
C GLY A 20 -29.34 9.05 10.92
N CYS A 21 -29.50 8.45 9.74
CA CYS A 21 -28.99 7.10 9.50
C CYS A 21 -27.47 7.18 9.55
N THR A 22 -26.86 6.78 10.68
CA THR A 22 -25.43 6.50 10.74
C THR A 22 -25.17 5.33 9.80
N GLN A 23 -24.61 5.61 8.62
CA GLN A 23 -24.22 4.57 7.67
C GLN A 23 -23.07 3.76 8.29
N SER A 24 -23.34 2.49 8.62
CA SER A 24 -22.29 1.57 9.06
C SER A 24 -21.47 1.19 7.82
N ASN A 25 -20.25 1.72 7.74
CA ASN A 25 -19.33 1.42 6.64
C ASN A 25 -18.74 0.01 6.84
N SER A 26 -18.33 -0.65 5.75
CA SER A 26 -17.71 -1.98 5.79
C SER A 26 -16.51 -2.05 4.87
N LEU A 27 -15.53 -2.88 5.23
CA LEU A 27 -14.35 -3.16 4.42
C LEU A 27 -13.92 -4.62 4.65
N THR A 28 -13.66 -5.34 3.57
CA THR A 28 -13.13 -6.70 3.58
C THR A 28 -12.11 -6.88 2.47
N ILE A 29 -11.03 -7.60 2.78
CA ILE A 29 -10.08 -8.09 1.79
C ILE A 29 -10.52 -9.52 1.44
N THR A 30 -10.96 -9.72 0.21
CA THR A 30 -11.51 -11.01 -0.26
C THR A 30 -10.44 -11.88 -0.90
N SER A 31 -9.33 -11.28 -1.35
CA SER A 31 -8.16 -11.99 -1.84
C SER A 31 -6.94 -11.06 -1.83
N PRO A 32 -5.74 -11.55 -1.53
CA PRO A 32 -5.45 -12.84 -0.91
C PRO A 32 -6.14 -13.01 0.45
N THR A 33 -6.33 -14.25 0.90
CA THR A 33 -6.75 -14.53 2.28
C THR A 33 -5.54 -14.61 3.21
N GLU A 34 -5.76 -14.52 4.52
CA GLU A 34 -4.68 -14.63 5.51
C GLU A 34 -3.88 -15.93 5.32
N GLY A 35 -2.55 -15.80 5.25
CA GLY A 35 -1.61 -16.90 5.04
C GLY A 35 -1.61 -17.53 3.65
N GLN A 36 -2.39 -16.99 2.68
CA GLN A 36 -2.47 -17.58 1.35
C GLN A 36 -1.12 -17.53 0.61
N GLU A 37 -0.74 -18.63 -0.04
CA GLU A 37 0.36 -18.62 -1.01
C GLU A 37 -0.16 -18.27 -2.42
N VAL A 38 0.40 -17.23 -3.03
CA VAL A 38 0.02 -16.74 -4.37
C VAL A 38 1.20 -16.77 -5.34
N ALA A 39 0.91 -16.88 -6.63
CA ALA A 39 1.92 -16.70 -7.66
C ALA A 39 2.27 -15.21 -7.78
N GLY A 40 3.57 -14.91 -7.81
CA GLY A 40 4.08 -13.57 -8.10
C GLY A 40 4.63 -13.46 -9.53
N PRO A 41 5.29 -12.34 -9.87
CA PRO A 41 5.54 -11.19 -8.99
C PRO A 41 4.34 -10.23 -8.86
N ASP A 42 3.32 -10.40 -9.70
CA ASP A 42 2.15 -9.53 -9.73
C ASP A 42 0.98 -10.15 -8.97
N VAL A 43 0.51 -9.48 -7.92
CA VAL A 43 -0.57 -9.99 -7.06
C VAL A 43 -1.75 -9.03 -7.09
N THR A 44 -2.93 -9.57 -7.42
CA THR A 44 -4.19 -8.81 -7.39
C THR A 44 -4.84 -8.91 -6.00
N ILE A 45 -4.97 -7.76 -5.34
CA ILE A 45 -5.79 -7.59 -4.15
C ILE A 45 -7.24 -7.35 -4.58
N LYS A 46 -8.19 -8.03 -3.94
CA LYS A 46 -9.63 -7.86 -4.14
C LYS A 46 -10.28 -7.38 -2.86
N LEU A 47 -11.13 -6.37 -2.98
CA LEU A 47 -11.73 -5.62 -1.88
C LEU A 47 -13.25 -5.59 -2.02
N SER A 48 -13.95 -5.67 -0.90
CA SER A 48 -15.40 -5.48 -0.85
C SER A 48 -15.78 -4.51 0.27
N THR A 49 -16.69 -3.60 -0.05
CA THR A 49 -17.21 -2.53 0.81
C THR A 49 -18.65 -2.25 0.40
N ASN A 50 -19.43 -1.65 1.30
CA ASN A 50 -20.76 -1.12 1.00
C ASN A 50 -20.76 0.30 0.44
N LEU A 51 -19.60 0.95 0.30
CA LEU A 51 -19.47 2.25 -0.35
C LEU A 51 -19.38 2.10 -1.87
N LYS A 52 -19.84 3.14 -2.57
CA LYS A 52 -19.53 3.34 -3.99
C LYS A 52 -18.09 3.83 -4.10
N VAL A 53 -17.21 2.96 -4.60
CA VAL A 53 -15.79 3.27 -4.76
C VAL A 53 -15.58 4.22 -5.94
N VAL A 54 -14.95 5.37 -5.71
CA VAL A 54 -14.76 6.45 -6.69
C VAL A 54 -13.38 7.08 -6.57
N ALA A 55 -13.05 7.96 -7.51
CA ALA A 55 -11.86 8.80 -7.41
C ALA A 55 -11.98 9.79 -6.23
N PRO A 56 -10.86 10.13 -5.58
CA PRO A 56 -10.83 11.20 -4.59
C PRO A 56 -11.31 12.54 -5.17
N SER A 57 -11.85 13.40 -4.31
CA SER A 57 -12.41 14.72 -4.66
C SER A 57 -12.37 15.63 -3.44
N ASP A 58 -12.45 16.95 -3.62
CA ASP A 58 -12.42 17.90 -2.49
C ASP A 58 -13.71 17.95 -1.67
N LYS A 59 -14.73 17.14 -2.03
CA LYS A 59 -16.04 17.13 -1.38
C LYS A 59 -16.39 15.75 -0.85
N ASN A 60 -16.79 15.70 0.41
CA ASN A 60 -17.34 14.51 1.03
C ASN A 60 -18.75 14.21 0.46
N VAL A 61 -18.96 13.00 -0.06
CA VAL A 61 -20.26 12.52 -0.50
C VAL A 61 -20.60 11.27 0.31
N GLN A 62 -21.72 11.30 1.03
CA GLN A 62 -22.14 10.16 1.85
C GLN A 62 -22.36 8.92 0.97
N GLY A 63 -21.83 7.78 1.41
CA GLY A 63 -21.89 6.52 0.67
C GLY A 63 -20.84 6.37 -0.43
N GLU A 64 -19.95 7.35 -0.62
CA GLU A 64 -18.83 7.29 -1.54
C GLU A 64 -17.48 7.31 -0.80
N GLY A 65 -16.45 6.79 -1.46
CA GLY A 65 -15.09 6.79 -0.92
C GLY A 65 -14.11 6.01 -1.78
N HIS A 66 -12.93 5.79 -1.22
CA HIS A 66 -11.84 5.03 -1.84
C HIS A 66 -10.96 4.38 -0.79
N PHE A 67 -10.02 3.57 -1.25
CA PHE A 67 -9.10 2.86 -0.38
C PHE A 67 -7.72 3.53 -0.37
N HIS A 68 -7.06 3.52 0.79
CA HIS A 68 -5.64 3.75 0.93
C HIS A 68 -4.97 2.41 1.18
N LEU A 69 -4.20 1.93 0.20
CA LEU A 69 -3.52 0.63 0.27
C LEU A 69 -2.05 0.82 0.60
N TYR A 70 -1.56 0.08 1.58
CA TYR A 70 -0.16 0.08 2.02
C TYR A 70 0.41 -1.31 1.82
N VAL A 71 1.60 -1.39 1.22
CA VAL A 71 2.35 -2.64 1.03
C VAL A 71 3.57 -2.60 1.94
N ASP A 72 3.71 -3.58 2.83
CA ASP A 72 4.85 -3.75 3.74
C ASP A 72 5.21 -2.51 4.56
N GLY A 73 4.19 -1.73 4.95
CA GLY A 73 4.38 -0.48 5.71
C GLY A 73 4.93 0.70 4.89
N GLY A 74 4.94 0.58 3.56
CA GLY A 74 5.34 1.64 2.64
C GLY A 74 4.34 2.80 2.54
N THR A 75 4.50 3.63 1.51
CA THR A 75 3.59 4.77 1.25
C THR A 75 2.23 4.27 0.78
N TYR A 76 1.17 5.02 1.10
CA TYR A 76 -0.17 4.70 0.65
C TYR A 76 -0.32 4.83 -0.88
N ILE A 77 -1.19 4.00 -1.43
CA ILE A 77 -1.61 4.01 -2.83
C ILE A 77 -3.12 4.27 -2.84
N PRO A 78 -3.61 5.34 -3.48
CA PRO A 78 -5.05 5.56 -3.61
C PRO A 78 -5.63 4.57 -4.63
N VAL A 79 -6.66 3.84 -4.21
CA VAL A 79 -7.33 2.83 -5.05
C VAL A 79 -8.82 3.16 -5.13
N SER A 80 -9.29 3.40 -6.36
CA SER A 80 -10.68 3.79 -6.67
C SER A 80 -11.50 2.67 -7.30
N THR A 81 -11.04 1.42 -7.15
CA THR A 81 -11.67 0.21 -7.66
C THR A 81 -11.68 -0.88 -6.60
N ASN A 82 -12.57 -1.86 -6.73
CA ASN A 82 -12.63 -3.03 -5.84
C ASN A 82 -11.49 -4.04 -6.05
N SER A 83 -10.53 -3.75 -6.92
CA SER A 83 -9.33 -4.55 -7.12
C SER A 83 -8.13 -3.67 -7.44
N TYR A 84 -6.95 -4.12 -7.05
CA TYR A 84 -5.69 -3.46 -7.36
C TYR A 84 -4.59 -4.51 -7.56
N THR A 85 -3.80 -4.36 -8.62
CA THR A 85 -2.65 -5.26 -8.86
C THR A 85 -1.38 -4.61 -8.37
N ILE A 86 -0.78 -5.20 -7.33
CA ILE A 86 0.56 -4.85 -6.87
C ILE A 86 1.53 -5.54 -7.83
N LYS A 87 2.46 -4.76 -8.39
CA LYS A 87 3.45 -5.24 -9.35
C LYS A 87 4.79 -5.46 -8.66
N GLY A 88 5.54 -6.47 -9.10
CA GLY A 88 6.95 -6.61 -8.70
C GLY A 88 7.18 -7.02 -7.24
N LEU A 89 6.25 -7.76 -6.62
CA LEU A 89 6.49 -8.34 -5.29
C LEU A 89 7.57 -9.43 -5.38
N SER A 90 8.54 -9.35 -4.47
CA SER A 90 9.55 -10.39 -4.28
C SER A 90 8.91 -11.69 -3.78
N ALA A 91 9.64 -12.80 -3.86
CA ALA A 91 9.25 -14.01 -3.16
C ALA A 91 9.38 -13.80 -1.63
N GLY A 92 8.41 -14.28 -0.86
CA GLY A 92 8.42 -14.13 0.60
C GLY A 92 7.08 -13.70 1.17
N GLU A 93 7.08 -13.36 2.46
CA GLU A 93 5.91 -12.82 3.16
C GLU A 93 5.71 -11.35 2.83
N HIS A 94 4.44 -10.98 2.60
CA HIS A 94 4.01 -9.61 2.37
C HIS A 94 2.80 -9.29 3.25
N THR A 95 2.74 -8.06 3.73
CA THR A 95 1.62 -7.53 4.52
C THR A 95 0.97 -6.39 3.73
N VAL A 96 -0.34 -6.48 3.54
CA VAL A 96 -1.14 -5.41 2.95
C VAL A 96 -2.11 -4.87 3.98
N LYS A 97 -2.04 -3.57 4.24
CA LYS A 97 -3.04 -2.82 5.01
C LYS A 97 -3.90 -2.00 4.06
N VAL A 98 -5.19 -1.94 4.32
CA VAL A 98 -6.17 -1.16 3.56
C VAL A 98 -7.00 -0.34 4.53
N GLU A 99 -7.04 0.97 4.31
CA GLU A 99 -7.88 1.91 5.06
C GLU A 99 -8.99 2.43 4.14
N LEU A 100 -10.18 2.65 4.71
CA LEU A 100 -11.31 3.25 4.00
C LEU A 100 -11.35 4.76 4.26
N HIS A 101 -11.36 5.53 3.17
CA HIS A 101 -11.42 6.99 3.22
C HIS A 101 -12.64 7.49 2.46
N ALA A 102 -13.18 8.61 2.92
CA ALA A 102 -14.16 9.37 2.16
C ALA A 102 -13.49 10.08 0.97
N ASN A 103 -14.30 10.60 0.05
CA ASN A 103 -13.84 11.30 -1.15
C ASN A 103 -12.81 12.40 -0.83
N ASP A 104 -13.03 13.15 0.25
CA ASP A 104 -12.20 14.27 0.74
C ASP A 104 -10.95 13.83 1.52
N HIS A 105 -10.56 12.56 1.39
CA HIS A 105 -9.46 11.91 2.12
C HIS A 105 -9.68 11.75 3.63
N SER A 106 -10.82 12.17 4.18
CA SER A 106 -11.12 11.95 5.60
C SER A 106 -11.17 10.46 5.92
N LEU A 107 -10.48 10.04 6.99
CA LEU A 107 -10.45 8.65 7.43
C LEU A 107 -11.84 8.23 7.96
N LEU A 108 -12.39 7.12 7.47
CA LEU A 108 -13.69 6.59 7.91
C LEU A 108 -13.59 5.63 9.10
N GLY A 109 -12.39 5.46 9.66
CA GLY A 109 -12.15 4.66 10.87
C GLY A 109 -12.22 3.15 10.65
N ILE A 110 -12.17 2.69 9.40
CA ILE A 110 -12.20 1.26 9.06
C ILE A 110 -10.92 0.89 8.33
N GLU A 111 -10.25 -0.12 8.87
CA GLU A 111 -9.06 -0.70 8.27
C GLU A 111 -9.10 -2.23 8.29
N LYS A 112 -8.35 -2.85 7.36
CA LYS A 112 -8.11 -4.28 7.29
C LYS A 112 -6.65 -4.54 6.92
N THR A 113 -6.11 -5.61 7.49
CA THR A 113 -4.75 -6.09 7.20
C THR A 113 -4.84 -7.54 6.79
N VAL A 114 -4.04 -7.92 5.79
CA VAL A 114 -3.84 -9.31 5.39
C VAL A 114 -2.35 -9.59 5.22
N LYS A 115 -1.91 -10.77 5.66
CA LYS A 115 -0.59 -11.31 5.36
C LYS A 115 -0.72 -12.46 4.37
N PHE A 116 0.13 -12.49 3.37
CA PHE A 116 0.17 -13.56 2.38
C PHE A 116 1.60 -13.80 1.94
N LYS A 117 1.84 -14.88 1.20
CA LYS A 117 3.17 -15.27 0.75
C LYS A 117 3.23 -15.39 -0.76
N VAL A 118 4.22 -14.75 -1.36
CA VAL A 118 4.51 -14.84 -2.79
C VAL A 118 5.48 -15.98 -3.02
N LYS A 119 5.12 -16.89 -3.93
CA LYS A 119 5.96 -18.02 -4.32
C LYS A 119 7.21 -17.53 -5.03
N ALA A 120 8.34 -18.19 -4.75
CA ALA A 120 9.54 -18.01 -5.53
C ALA A 120 9.31 -18.46 -6.97
N THR A 121 9.45 -17.53 -7.91
CA THR A 121 9.68 -17.91 -9.31
C THR A 121 11.03 -18.59 -9.34
N ALA A 122 11.07 -19.90 -9.65
CA ALA A 122 12.33 -20.57 -9.89
C ALA A 122 13.03 -19.82 -11.03
N VAL A 123 14.13 -19.13 -10.72
CA VAL A 123 15.02 -18.64 -11.77
C VAL A 123 15.56 -19.89 -12.45
N PRO A 124 15.28 -20.15 -13.74
CA PRO A 124 15.91 -21.28 -14.42
C PRO A 124 17.43 -21.06 -14.33
N LEU A 125 18.15 -22.10 -13.89
CA LEU A 125 19.60 -22.12 -13.67
C LEU A 125 20.46 -21.76 -14.91
N SER A 126 19.85 -21.38 -16.04
CA SER A 126 20.53 -21.06 -17.30
C SER A 126 21.16 -19.66 -17.38
N GLN A 127 21.00 -18.79 -16.36
CA GLN A 127 21.65 -17.47 -16.32
C GLN A 127 22.76 -17.34 -15.25
N ALA A 128 23.12 -18.42 -14.55
CA ALA A 128 24.21 -18.41 -13.56
C ALA A 128 25.54 -19.03 -14.05
N ALA A 129 25.62 -19.50 -15.31
CA ALA A 129 26.78 -20.24 -15.83
C ALA A 129 27.46 -19.59 -17.04
N LYS A 130 27.58 -18.26 -17.08
CA LYS A 130 28.50 -17.58 -18.01
C LYS A 130 29.37 -16.57 -17.28
N GLY A 131 30.24 -17.11 -16.42
CA GLY A 131 31.22 -16.38 -15.64
C GLY A 131 32.28 -17.33 -15.07
N THR A 132 33.03 -17.94 -15.99
CA THR A 132 34.39 -18.48 -15.85
C THR A 132 34.88 -18.98 -14.47
N SER A 133 35.01 -20.30 -14.42
CA SER A 133 35.85 -21.14 -13.55
C SER A 133 37.08 -20.44 -12.97
N LEU A 134 37.14 -20.40 -11.63
CA LEU A 134 38.40 -20.31 -10.88
C LEU A 134 38.98 -21.74 -10.88
N LEU A 135 40.28 -21.89 -11.16
CA LEU A 135 41.06 -23.14 -11.31
C LEU A 135 41.20 -23.58 -12.78
N ASP A 136 42.17 -23.01 -13.49
CA ASP A 136 43.02 -23.82 -14.37
C ASP A 136 44.41 -23.19 -14.62
N THR A 137 45.43 -24.02 -14.43
CA THR A 137 46.79 -23.98 -15.02
C THR A 137 47.82 -22.93 -14.54
N ILE A 138 48.65 -23.39 -13.60
CA ILE A 138 50.06 -23.01 -13.45
C ILE A 138 50.86 -23.74 -14.55
N SER A 139 51.47 -23.04 -15.50
CA SER A 139 52.73 -23.43 -16.17
C SER A 139 53.20 -22.35 -17.18
N GLY A 140 54.46 -21.91 -17.08
CA GLY A 140 55.23 -21.42 -18.24
C GLY A 140 55.56 -19.93 -18.35
N GLU A 141 56.65 -19.53 -17.69
CA GLU A 141 57.80 -18.73 -18.19
C GLU A 141 57.62 -17.42 -18.99
N GLY A 142 58.24 -16.32 -18.50
CA GLY A 142 58.57 -15.16 -19.34
C GLY A 142 58.85 -13.86 -18.58
N ASN A 143 60.06 -13.70 -18.07
CA ASN A 143 60.56 -12.47 -17.44
C ASN A 143 60.71 -11.32 -18.48
N LYS A 144 60.03 -10.18 -18.29
CA LYS A 144 60.37 -8.87 -18.91
C LYS A 144 59.74 -7.71 -18.10
N PRO A 145 60.35 -6.50 -18.11
CA PRO A 145 60.51 -5.68 -16.93
C PRO A 145 59.36 -4.72 -16.66
N VAL A 146 59.21 -4.40 -15.37
CA VAL A 146 58.40 -3.33 -14.79
C VAL A 146 58.74 -1.96 -15.42
N PRO A 147 57.77 -1.22 -15.98
CA PRO A 147 57.86 0.22 -16.06
C PRO A 147 57.31 0.84 -14.77
N THR A 148 58.19 1.45 -13.99
CA THR A 148 57.85 2.35 -12.88
C THR A 148 57.20 3.61 -13.45
N ASN A 149 55.89 3.74 -13.28
CA ASN A 149 55.25 5.05 -13.32
C ASN A 149 54.45 5.25 -12.03
N VAL A 150 55.06 6.00 -11.11
CA VAL A 150 54.41 6.53 -9.91
C VAL A 150 53.55 7.71 -10.32
N GLU A 151 52.26 7.46 -10.52
CA GLU A 151 51.28 8.54 -10.60
C GLU A 151 50.70 8.78 -9.20
N ALA A 152 50.92 9.99 -8.69
CA ALA A 152 50.48 10.43 -7.38
C ALA A 152 48.93 10.53 -7.30
N PRO A 153 48.32 10.29 -6.13
CA PRO A 153 46.88 10.42 -5.98
C PRO A 153 46.42 11.89 -6.13
N PRO A 154 45.26 12.15 -6.76
CA PRO A 154 44.71 13.50 -6.86
C PRO A 154 44.34 14.05 -5.47
N SER A 155 44.79 15.26 -5.18
CA SER A 155 44.49 16.03 -3.97
C SER A 155 42.99 16.35 -3.86
N LEU A 156 42.39 16.11 -2.69
CA LEU A 156 41.03 16.53 -2.36
C LEU A 156 40.88 18.06 -2.40
N PRO A 157 39.77 18.61 -2.94
CA PRO A 157 39.48 20.03 -2.82
C PRO A 157 39.06 20.39 -1.39
N THR A 158 39.76 21.35 -0.79
CA THR A 158 39.38 21.98 0.48
C THR A 158 38.13 22.84 0.28
N GLY A 159 37.00 22.37 0.82
CA GLY A 159 35.75 23.13 0.88
C GLY A 159 35.88 24.35 1.78
N LYS A 160 35.71 25.53 1.19
CA LYS A 160 35.62 26.83 1.87
C LYS A 160 34.25 26.95 2.55
N PHE A 161 34.22 26.83 3.88
CA PHE A 161 33.05 27.23 4.68
C PHE A 161 32.90 28.75 4.60
N ILE A 162 31.80 29.21 4.02
CA ILE A 162 31.33 30.60 4.13
C ILE A 162 29.95 30.53 4.78
N GLY A 163 29.91 30.85 6.07
CA GLY A 163 28.67 31.04 6.80
C GLY A 163 28.00 32.34 6.39
N LYS A 164 26.67 32.31 6.29
CA LYS A 164 25.80 33.46 6.43
C LYS A 164 24.46 33.01 6.98
#